data_AF-A0AA43L535-F1
#
_entry.id   AF-A0AA43L535-F1
#
_cell.length_a   1.000
_cell.length_b   1.000
_cell.length_c   1.000
_cell.angle_alpha   90.00
_cell.angle_beta   90.00
_cell.angle_gamma   90.00
#
_symmetry.space_group_name_H-M   'P 1'
#
loop_
_entity.id
_entity.type
_entity.pdbx_description
1 polymer ?
#
loop_
_entity_poly.entity_id
_entity_poly.type
_entity_poly.pdbx_seq_one_letter_code
_entity_poly.pdbx_strand_id
1 'polypeptide(L)'
;MNKFGFVFFIAAIIFLISGCQKAGSNDELAKAQVQVSALGSSFSIPALDGYEVSYVQYKFPPKDKQGNFIGDNQEVLVTYTKNKGKLEKLTKGQKESSEREIIYGPYQGETLFEITYSNTQVDLNDADIIDISGKQVQKIKNSDYTYLAFNDSKGSITLKFNSLDEDTILSIAQQVVNENK
;
A
#
# COMPACT_ATOMS: atom_id res chain seq x y z
N MET A 1 -61.19 -19.17 3.07
CA MET A 1 -60.98 -18.03 2.15
C MET A 1 -61.25 -16.78 2.98
N ASN A 2 -60.34 -15.86 3.27
CA ASN A 2 -59.25 -15.31 2.45
C ASN A 2 -57.99 -15.02 3.29
N LYS A 3 -56.85 -15.54 2.81
CA LYS A 3 -55.50 -15.23 3.28
C LYS A 3 -55.00 -14.02 2.48
N PHE A 4 -55.17 -12.80 3.00
CA PHE A 4 -54.59 -11.60 2.37
C PHE A 4 -54.19 -10.58 3.44
N GLY A 5 -53.27 -10.96 4.33
CA GLY A 5 -52.80 -10.05 5.40
C GLY A 5 -51.30 -10.08 5.66
N PHE A 6 -50.51 -10.82 4.88
CA PHE A 6 -49.11 -11.09 5.21
C PHE A 6 -48.08 -10.78 4.11
N VAL A 7 -48.50 -10.14 3.01
CA VAL A 7 -47.60 -9.92 1.86
C VAL A 7 -47.01 -8.50 1.81
N PHE A 8 -47.53 -7.54 2.58
CA PHE A 8 -47.06 -6.15 2.51
C PHE A 8 -45.89 -5.79 3.43
N PHE A 9 -45.50 -6.66 4.37
CA PHE A 9 -44.39 -6.36 5.31
C PHE A 9 -43.03 -6.92 4.87
N ILE A 10 -42.99 -7.80 3.86
CA ILE A 10 -41.73 -8.44 3.40
C ILE A 10 -41.09 -7.65 2.24
N ALA A 11 -41.86 -6.82 1.53
CA ALA A 11 -41.35 -6.05 0.39
C ALA A 11 -40.52 -4.80 0.77
N ALA A 12 -40.58 -4.34 2.02
CA ALA A 12 -39.88 -3.11 2.45
C ALA A 12 -38.45 -3.34 2.98
N ILE A 13 -38.09 -4.58 3.34
CA ILE A 13 -36.76 -4.89 3.93
C ILE A 13 -35.71 -5.19 2.84
N ILE A 14 -36.14 -5.56 1.63
CA ILE A 14 -35.22 -5.93 0.53
C ILE A 14 -34.60 -4.70 -0.15
N PHE A 15 -35.14 -3.49 0.04
CA PHE A 15 -34.62 -2.27 -0.58
C PHE A 15 -33.56 -1.50 0.23
N LEU A 16 -33.17 -1.98 1.42
CA LEU A 16 -32.20 -1.31 2.29
C LEU A 16 -30.77 -1.86 2.20
N ILE A 17 -30.51 -2.85 1.34
CA ILE A 17 -29.15 -3.40 1.12
C ILE A 17 -28.49 -2.89 -0.16
N SER A 18 -29.12 -1.96 -0.87
CA SER A 18 -28.45 -1.17 -1.92
C SER A 18 -27.54 -0.10 -1.30
N GLY A 19 -26.76 -0.48 -0.28
CA GLY A 19 -25.63 0.30 0.18
C GLY A 19 -24.61 0.33 -0.95
N CYS A 20 -24.57 1.45 -1.68
CA CYS A 20 -23.54 1.88 -2.61
C CYS A 20 -22.27 1.02 -2.62
N GLN A 21 -22.29 -0.10 -3.36
CA GLN A 21 -21.05 -0.70 -3.83
C GLN A 21 -20.55 0.21 -4.94
N LYS A 22 -19.78 1.23 -4.55
CA LYS A 22 -19.15 2.17 -5.45
C LYS A 22 -18.12 1.38 -6.26
N ALA A 23 -18.54 0.86 -7.42
CA ALA A 23 -17.77 0.07 -8.37
C ALA A 23 -16.57 0.81 -9.01
N GLY A 24 -16.12 1.94 -8.43
CA GLY A 24 -15.00 2.74 -8.92
C GLY A 24 -13.70 2.60 -8.12
N SER A 25 -13.69 1.86 -7.00
CA SER A 25 -12.49 1.71 -6.15
C SER A 25 -11.46 0.74 -6.74
N ASN A 26 -11.92 -0.41 -7.25
CA ASN A 26 -11.02 -1.48 -7.71
C ASN A 26 -10.35 -1.17 -9.05
N ASP A 27 -11.00 -0.38 -9.92
CA ASP A 27 -10.46 -0.02 -11.23
C ASP A 27 -9.27 0.95 -11.12
N GLU A 28 -9.33 1.93 -10.19
CA GLU A 28 -8.27 2.92 -10.02
C GLU A 28 -6.99 2.33 -9.40
N LEU A 29 -7.11 1.41 -8.44
CA LEU A 29 -5.93 0.73 -7.88
C LEU A 29 -5.30 -0.23 -8.91
N ALA A 30 -6.12 -0.87 -9.75
CA ALA A 30 -5.62 -1.69 -10.86
C ALA A 30 -4.86 -0.83 -11.89
N LYS A 31 -5.36 0.37 -12.23
CA LYS A 31 -4.63 1.33 -13.06
C LYS A 31 -3.31 1.75 -12.41
N ALA A 32 -3.30 1.96 -11.11
CA ALA A 32 -2.08 2.27 -10.37
C ALA A 32 -1.05 1.14 -10.47
N GLN A 33 -1.47 -0.13 -10.34
CA GLN A 33 -0.59 -1.28 -10.57
C GLN A 33 -0.02 -1.30 -11.98
N VAL A 34 -0.83 -1.01 -13.01
CA VAL A 34 -0.37 -0.94 -14.41
C VAL A 34 0.69 0.16 -14.57
N GLN A 35 0.48 1.33 -13.96
CA GLN A 35 1.46 2.42 -13.99
C GLN A 35 2.76 2.06 -13.27
N VAL A 36 2.69 1.46 -12.08
CA VAL A 36 3.87 0.95 -11.35
C VAL A 36 4.67 -0.05 -12.21
N SER A 37 3.96 -0.95 -12.89
CA SER A 37 4.58 -1.96 -13.76
C SER A 37 5.21 -1.31 -15.00
N ALA A 38 4.55 -0.31 -15.59
CA ALA A 38 5.06 0.44 -16.75
C ALA A 38 6.31 1.27 -16.42
N LEU A 39 6.45 1.70 -15.16
CA LEU A 39 7.62 2.42 -14.66
C LEU A 39 8.81 1.49 -14.37
N GLY A 40 8.72 0.20 -14.73
CA GLY A 40 9.84 -0.73 -14.68
C GLY A 40 10.03 -1.43 -13.33
N SER A 41 9.11 -1.23 -12.38
CA SER A 41 9.13 -1.96 -11.13
C SER A 41 8.52 -3.35 -11.30
N SER A 42 9.18 -4.38 -10.78
CA SER A 42 8.59 -5.72 -10.64
C SER A 42 7.68 -5.86 -9.42
N PHE A 43 7.46 -4.76 -8.69
CA PHE A 43 6.66 -4.75 -7.49
C PHE A 43 5.18 -4.89 -7.80
N SER A 44 4.54 -5.86 -7.13
CA SER A 44 3.09 -5.95 -7.07
C SER A 44 2.62 -5.31 -5.77
N ILE A 45 1.71 -4.35 -5.87
CA ILE A 45 1.06 -3.72 -4.71
C ILE A 45 0.29 -4.82 -3.95
N PRO A 46 0.73 -5.20 -2.73
CA PRO A 46 0.14 -6.34 -2.05
C PRO A 46 -1.32 -6.11 -1.65
N ALA A 47 -2.17 -7.13 -1.83
CA ALA A 47 -3.57 -7.09 -1.44
C ALA A 47 -3.73 -7.70 -0.04
N LEU A 48 -3.72 -6.86 0.99
CA LEU A 48 -3.64 -7.33 2.38
C LEU A 48 -5.03 -7.44 3.03
N ASP A 49 -5.31 -8.59 3.62
CA ASP A 49 -6.61 -8.84 4.25
C ASP A 49 -6.85 -7.88 5.44
N GLY A 50 -7.99 -7.21 5.42
CA GLY A 50 -8.37 -6.24 6.45
C GLY A 50 -7.70 -4.87 6.34
N TYR A 51 -6.95 -4.61 5.27
CA TYR A 51 -6.31 -3.31 5.01
C TYR A 51 -6.60 -2.81 3.59
N GLU A 52 -6.73 -1.49 3.46
CA GLU A 52 -6.96 -0.81 2.20
C GLU A 52 -5.75 0.06 1.84
N VAL A 53 -5.35 0.04 0.57
CA VAL A 53 -4.38 1.01 0.04
C VAL A 53 -5.02 2.40 0.06
N SER A 54 -4.36 3.36 0.72
CA SER A 54 -4.79 4.77 0.78
C SER A 54 -3.96 5.71 -0.09
N TYR A 55 -2.77 5.31 -0.50
CA TYR A 55 -1.87 6.12 -1.31
C TYR A 55 -0.85 5.25 -2.05
N VAL A 56 -0.53 5.63 -3.30
CA VAL A 56 0.60 5.07 -4.06
C VAL A 56 1.37 6.23 -4.67
N GLN A 57 2.68 6.22 -4.45
CA GLN A 57 3.60 7.20 -5.02
C GLN A 57 4.80 6.49 -5.65
N TYR A 58 5.17 6.96 -6.83
CA TYR A 58 6.44 6.63 -7.44
C TYR A 58 7.42 7.78 -7.26
N LYS A 59 8.67 7.48 -6.92
CA LYS A 59 9.74 8.45 -6.76
C LYS A 59 10.80 8.17 -7.83
N PHE A 60 11.09 9.20 -8.61
CA PHE A 60 12.11 9.16 -9.65
C PHE A 60 13.51 9.33 -9.03
N PRO A 61 14.57 8.93 -9.74
CA PRO A 61 15.93 9.28 -9.34
C PRO A 61 16.06 10.80 -9.21
N PRO A 62 16.89 11.29 -8.27
CA PRO A 62 17.14 12.73 -8.13
C PRO A 62 17.72 13.30 -9.42
N LYS A 63 17.52 14.60 -9.66
CA LYS A 63 18.04 15.27 -10.87
C LYS A 63 19.12 16.30 -10.51
N ASP A 64 20.10 16.45 -11.40
CA ASP A 64 21.09 17.53 -11.31
C ASP A 64 20.48 18.89 -11.70
N LYS A 65 21.28 19.95 -11.63
CA LYS A 65 20.84 21.31 -11.98
C LYS A 65 20.49 21.46 -13.47
N GLN A 66 20.90 20.51 -14.30
CA GLN A 66 20.66 20.46 -15.74
C GLN A 66 19.43 19.61 -16.09
N GLY A 67 18.81 18.96 -15.10
CA GLY A 67 17.62 18.12 -15.26
C GLY A 67 17.92 16.66 -15.62
N ASN A 68 19.18 16.22 -15.58
CA ASN A 68 19.55 14.83 -15.82
C ASN A 68 19.41 14.02 -14.54
N PHE A 69 19.03 12.75 -14.67
CA PHE A 69 18.98 11.84 -13.52
C PHE A 69 20.38 11.57 -12.95
N ILE A 70 20.49 11.64 -11.62
CA ILE A 70 21.66 11.26 -10.84
C ILE A 70 21.39 9.86 -10.30
N GLY A 71 22.06 8.87 -10.91
CA GLY A 71 21.80 7.46 -10.62
C GLY A 71 20.46 6.99 -11.17
N ASP A 72 20.05 5.81 -10.71
CA ASP A 72 18.90 5.08 -11.21
C ASP A 72 17.97 4.57 -10.09
N ASN A 73 18.21 4.99 -8.83
CA ASN A 73 17.37 4.57 -7.71
C ASN A 73 15.93 5.07 -7.86
N GLN A 74 15.00 4.14 -7.81
CA GLN A 74 13.58 4.33 -7.99
C GLN A 74 12.82 3.63 -6.87
N GLU A 75 11.79 4.30 -6.34
CA GLU A 75 11.03 3.79 -5.21
C GLU A 75 9.52 3.85 -5.50
N VAL A 76 8.79 2.81 -5.08
CA VAL A 76 7.34 2.78 -5.03
C VAL A 76 6.93 2.72 -3.58
N LEU A 77 6.27 3.76 -3.08
CA LEU A 77 5.70 3.82 -1.74
C LEU A 77 4.20 3.54 -1.81
N VAL A 78 3.74 2.60 -1.00
CA VAL A 78 2.32 2.29 -0.79
C VAL A 78 1.99 2.44 0.67
N THR A 79 0.91 3.15 0.99
CA THR A 79 0.43 3.28 2.38
C THR A 79 -0.89 2.55 2.56
N TYR A 80 -1.05 1.96 3.76
CA TYR A 80 -2.22 1.17 4.11
C TYR A 80 -2.95 1.75 5.31
N THR A 81 -4.27 1.64 5.27
CA THR A 81 -5.19 2.04 6.33
C THR A 81 -6.21 0.95 6.60
N LYS A 82 -6.85 0.95 7.78
CA LYS A 82 -8.01 0.09 8.06
C LYS A 82 -9.30 0.61 7.44
N ASN A 83 -9.43 1.93 7.32
CA ASN A 83 -10.67 2.57 6.87
C ASN A 83 -10.36 3.70 5.90
N LYS A 84 -10.54 3.44 4.61
CA LYS A 84 -10.33 4.43 3.56
C LYS A 84 -11.49 5.42 3.50
N GLY A 85 -11.19 6.69 3.74
CA GLY A 85 -12.12 7.81 3.67
C GLY A 85 -12.22 8.42 2.27
N LYS A 86 -12.48 9.73 2.22
CA LYS A 86 -12.65 10.46 0.96
C LYS A 86 -11.30 10.71 0.29
N LEU A 87 -11.31 10.76 -1.04
CA LEU A 87 -10.17 11.22 -1.82
C LEU A 87 -9.86 12.68 -1.48
N GLU A 88 -8.61 12.96 -1.16
CA GLU A 88 -8.13 14.31 -0.87
C GLU A 88 -7.66 15.02 -2.13
N LYS A 89 -7.72 16.35 -2.11
CA LYS A 89 -7.18 17.16 -3.20
C LYS A 89 -5.69 17.33 -3.01
N LEU A 90 -4.92 16.95 -4.03
CA LEU A 90 -3.50 17.25 -4.08
C LEU A 90 -3.25 18.76 -4.00
N THR A 91 -2.32 19.13 -3.13
CA THR A 91 -1.78 20.49 -3.06
C THR A 91 -0.99 20.82 -4.32
N LYS A 92 -0.76 22.12 -4.60
CA LYS A 92 0.01 22.56 -5.77
C LYS A 92 1.41 21.94 -5.80
N GLY A 93 2.11 21.93 -4.67
CA GLY A 93 3.45 21.33 -4.55
C GLY A 93 3.48 19.81 -4.75
N GLN A 94 2.39 19.10 -4.45
CA GLN A 94 2.29 17.67 -4.75
C GLN A 94 2.09 17.39 -6.24
N LYS A 95 1.39 18.28 -6.97
CA LYS A 95 1.15 18.14 -8.41
C LYS A 95 2.35 18.52 -9.27
N GLU A 96 3.14 19.49 -8.80
CA GLU A 96 4.24 20.08 -9.59
C GLU A 96 5.61 19.45 -9.27
N SER A 97 5.64 18.37 -8.48
CA SER A 97 6.89 17.72 -8.10
C SER A 97 7.51 16.99 -9.30
N SER A 98 8.75 17.34 -9.64
CA SER A 98 9.52 16.64 -10.69
C SER A 98 10.24 15.38 -10.19
N GLU A 99 10.23 15.15 -8.87
CA GLU A 99 10.92 14.06 -8.18
C GLU A 99 9.99 12.90 -7.82
N ARG A 100 8.67 13.09 -7.91
CA ARG A 100 7.69 12.05 -7.56
C ARG A 100 6.39 12.24 -8.32
N GLU A 101 5.72 11.14 -8.56
CA GLU A 101 4.39 11.09 -9.15
C GLU A 101 3.44 10.37 -8.19
N ILE A 102 2.27 10.97 -7.96
CA ILE A 102 1.21 10.37 -7.14
C ILE A 102 0.28 9.63 -8.08
N ILE A 103 0.32 8.30 -7.96
CA ILE A 103 -0.34 7.36 -8.87
C ILE A 103 -1.75 7.02 -8.34
N TYR A 104 -1.93 7.03 -7.02
CA TYR A 104 -3.21 6.72 -6.37
C TYR A 104 -3.38 7.50 -5.07
N GLY A 105 -4.61 7.98 -4.81
CA GLY A 105 -4.92 8.76 -3.62
C GLY A 105 -4.36 10.19 -3.67
N PRO A 106 -4.04 10.81 -2.51
CA PRO A 106 -4.19 10.29 -1.16
C PRO A 106 -5.67 10.26 -0.74
N TYR A 107 -6.07 9.19 -0.05
CA TYR A 107 -7.36 9.10 0.61
C TYR A 107 -7.19 9.38 2.11
N GLN A 108 -8.21 9.99 2.70
CA GLN A 108 -8.29 10.18 4.15
C GLN A 108 -8.22 8.82 4.87
N GLY A 109 -7.52 8.78 6.00
CA GLY A 109 -7.40 7.58 6.82
C GLY A 109 -6.13 7.65 7.66
N GLU A 110 -6.11 6.94 8.78
CA GLU A 110 -4.90 6.75 9.56
C GLU A 110 -3.98 5.76 8.81
N THR A 111 -2.77 6.20 8.48
CA THR A 111 -1.74 5.29 7.97
C THR A 111 -1.30 4.38 9.09
N LEU A 112 -1.45 3.07 8.90
CA LEU A 112 -1.02 2.06 9.87
C LEU A 112 0.37 1.53 9.54
N PHE A 113 0.65 1.38 8.25
CA PHE A 113 1.96 0.96 7.77
C PHE A 113 2.18 1.37 6.31
N GLU A 114 3.44 1.28 5.92
CA GLU A 114 3.96 1.65 4.62
C GLU A 114 4.77 0.48 4.06
N ILE A 115 4.61 0.23 2.76
CA ILE A 115 5.46 -0.70 2.00
C ILE A 115 6.21 0.12 0.98
N THR A 116 7.53 0.04 0.99
CA THR A 116 8.36 0.66 -0.05
C THR A 116 9.15 -0.39 -0.78
N TYR A 117 8.92 -0.50 -2.08
CA TYR A 117 9.84 -1.18 -2.97
C TYR A 117 10.90 -0.20 -3.47
N SER A 118 12.15 -0.65 -3.52
CA SER A 118 13.27 0.05 -4.14
C SER A 118 13.97 -0.88 -5.12
N ASN A 119 14.45 -0.37 -6.25
CA ASN A 119 15.32 -1.14 -7.15
C ASN A 119 16.78 -1.25 -6.65
N THR A 120 17.07 -0.72 -5.47
CA THR A 120 18.35 -0.88 -4.79
C THR A 120 18.22 -1.78 -3.58
N GLN A 121 19.31 -2.47 -3.25
CA GLN A 121 19.39 -3.27 -2.02
C GLN A 121 19.55 -2.35 -0.80
N VAL A 122 19.03 -2.81 0.33
CA VAL A 122 19.12 -2.11 1.61
C VAL A 122 19.87 -2.97 2.62
N ASP A 123 20.68 -2.30 3.42
CA ASP A 123 21.36 -2.87 4.59
C ASP A 123 21.13 -1.93 5.77
N LEU A 124 20.45 -2.44 6.79
CA LEU A 124 20.06 -1.70 7.96
C LEU A 124 21.11 -1.93 9.04
N ASN A 125 21.81 -0.86 9.40
CA ASN A 125 22.76 -0.90 10.50
C ASN A 125 22.06 -1.30 11.80
N ASP A 126 22.71 -2.15 12.59
CA ASP A 126 22.26 -2.60 13.91
C ASP A 126 20.88 -3.31 13.90
N ALA A 127 20.50 -3.93 12.78
CA ALA A 127 19.27 -4.70 12.68
C ALA A 127 19.42 -6.14 13.20
N ASP A 128 18.38 -6.61 13.89
CA ASP A 128 18.21 -8.04 14.16
C ASP A 128 17.85 -8.77 12.86
N ILE A 129 18.27 -10.03 12.73
CA ILE A 129 17.87 -10.89 11.61
C ILE A 129 16.84 -11.90 12.08
N ILE A 130 15.67 -11.90 11.44
CA ILE A 130 14.60 -12.87 11.68
C ILE A 130 14.27 -13.64 10.40
N ASP A 131 13.74 -14.86 10.55
CA ASP A 131 13.20 -15.61 9.41
C ASP A 131 11.70 -15.35 9.27
N ILE A 132 11.28 -14.95 8.08
CA ILE A 132 9.87 -14.84 7.70
C ILE A 132 9.66 -15.64 6.43
N SER A 133 8.96 -16.78 6.55
CA SER A 133 8.65 -17.67 5.41
C SER A 133 9.88 -18.13 4.62
N GLY A 134 10.99 -18.41 5.31
CA GLY A 134 12.26 -18.84 4.72
C GLY A 134 13.11 -17.70 4.14
N LYS A 135 12.69 -16.44 4.35
CA LYS A 135 13.42 -15.25 3.93
C LYS A 135 14.07 -14.62 5.16
N GLN A 136 15.37 -14.30 5.05
CA GLN A 136 16.07 -13.50 6.05
C GLN A 136 15.61 -12.05 5.94
N VAL A 137 15.03 -11.53 7.03
CA VAL A 137 14.48 -10.18 7.12
C VAL A 137 15.22 -9.43 8.22
N GLN A 138 15.72 -8.25 7.88
CA GLN A 138 16.33 -7.32 8.83
C GLN A 138 15.22 -6.59 9.59
N LYS A 139 15.33 -6.50 10.90
CA LYS A 139 14.34 -5.88 11.79
C LYS A 139 14.98 -4.84 12.69
N ILE A 140 14.39 -3.64 12.71
CA ILE A 140 14.66 -2.59 13.71
C ILE A 140 13.34 -2.27 14.40
N LYS A 141 13.35 -2.20 15.72
CA LYS A 141 12.17 -1.81 16.52
C LYS A 141 12.55 -0.73 17.51
N ASN A 142 11.73 0.32 17.57
CA ASN A 142 11.82 1.32 18.62
C ASN A 142 10.42 1.62 19.21
N SER A 143 10.28 2.71 19.97
CA SER A 143 9.02 3.06 20.63
C SER A 143 7.88 3.39 19.66
N ASP A 144 8.21 3.87 18.46
CA ASP A 144 7.25 4.51 17.57
C ASP A 144 6.94 3.63 16.35
N TYR A 145 7.93 2.84 15.92
CA TYR A 145 7.82 2.02 14.72
C TYR A 145 8.57 0.69 14.82
N THR A 146 8.08 -0.26 14.03
CA THR A 146 8.82 -1.45 13.64
C THR A 146 9.13 -1.36 12.16
N TYR A 147 10.40 -1.51 11.82
CA TYR A 147 10.88 -1.48 10.45
C TYR A 147 11.42 -2.86 10.08
N LEU A 148 10.92 -3.41 8.98
CA LEU A 148 11.41 -4.66 8.41
C LEU A 148 11.97 -4.40 7.01
N ALA A 149 13.03 -5.08 6.62
CA ALA A 149 13.60 -4.97 5.29
C ALA A 149 14.13 -6.31 4.79
N PHE A 150 13.91 -6.59 3.51
CA PHE A 150 14.51 -7.74 2.85
C PHE A 150 14.89 -7.42 1.41
N ASN A 151 16.00 -7.99 0.98
CA ASN A 151 16.51 -7.86 -0.38
C ASN A 151 15.99 -9.00 -1.25
N ASP A 152 15.66 -8.70 -2.50
CA ASP A 152 15.45 -9.68 -3.55
C ASP A 152 16.51 -9.51 -4.67
N SER A 153 16.30 -10.19 -5.80
CA SER A 153 17.22 -10.10 -6.94
C SER A 153 17.13 -8.78 -7.73
N LYS A 154 16.05 -8.02 -7.53
CA LYS A 154 15.70 -6.81 -8.30
C LYS A 154 15.76 -5.53 -7.45
N GLY A 155 15.99 -5.66 -6.15
CA GLY A 155 16.14 -4.56 -5.21
C GLY A 155 15.79 -4.98 -3.79
N SER A 156 14.93 -4.20 -3.14
CA SER A 156 14.52 -4.42 -1.75
C SER A 156 13.06 -4.03 -1.51
N ILE A 157 12.47 -4.65 -0.49
CA ILE A 157 11.19 -4.27 0.08
C ILE A 157 11.42 -3.90 1.53
N THR A 158 10.86 -2.76 1.92
CA THR A 158 10.85 -2.29 3.30
C THR A 158 9.43 -2.09 3.77
N LEU A 159 9.18 -2.44 5.03
CA LEU A 159 7.91 -2.38 5.70
C LEU A 159 8.08 -1.51 6.95
N LYS A 160 7.38 -0.39 7.01
CA LYS A 160 7.38 0.46 8.19
C LYS A 160 6.00 0.41 8.83
N PHE A 161 5.93 -0.19 10.01
CA PHE A 161 4.71 -0.29 10.80
C PHE A 161 4.74 0.78 11.89
N ASN A 162 3.60 1.46 12.07
CA ASN A 162 3.35 2.25 13.27
C ASN A 162 3.02 1.30 14.44
N SER A 163 2.43 1.78 15.53
CA SER A 163 2.14 1.01 16.76
C SER A 163 1.12 -0.15 16.59
N LEU A 164 1.46 -1.16 15.78
CA LEU A 164 0.76 -2.42 15.64
C LEU A 164 1.39 -3.49 16.55
N ASP A 165 0.60 -4.48 16.94
CA ASP A 165 1.11 -5.64 17.66
C ASP A 165 2.00 -6.52 16.77
N GLU A 166 2.90 -7.26 17.43
CA GLU A 166 3.93 -8.06 16.76
C GLU A 166 3.33 -9.17 15.87
N ASP A 167 2.26 -9.82 16.31
CA ASP A 167 1.61 -10.90 15.55
C ASP A 167 1.02 -10.38 14.24
N THR A 168 0.37 -9.21 14.29
CA THR A 168 -0.15 -8.52 13.10
C THR A 168 0.98 -8.13 12.15
N ILE A 169 2.08 -7.57 12.67
CA ILE A 169 3.26 -7.20 11.87
C ILE A 169 3.81 -8.43 11.13
N LEU A 170 4.00 -9.55 11.84
CA LEU A 170 4.56 -10.77 11.27
C LEU A 170 3.63 -11.39 10.22
N SER A 171 2.31 -11.36 10.46
CA SER A 171 1.30 -11.83 9.50
C SER A 171 1.36 -11.03 8.18
N ILE A 172 1.37 -9.69 8.27
CA ILE A 172 1.48 -8.82 7.09
C ILE A 172 2.81 -9.06 6.38
N ALA A 173 3.92 -9.09 7.11
CA ALA A 173 5.24 -9.31 6.53
C ALA A 173 5.33 -10.66 5.80
N GLN A 174 4.73 -11.71 6.37
CA GLN A 174 4.65 -13.03 5.74
C GLN A 174 3.86 -12.98 4.43
N GLN A 175 2.72 -12.30 4.39
CA GLN A 175 1.94 -12.14 3.16
C GLN A 175 2.74 -11.39 2.09
N VAL A 176 3.36 -10.26 2.44
CA VAL A 176 4.18 -9.45 1.52
C VAL A 176 5.36 -10.25 0.97
N VAL A 177 6.08 -10.99 1.83
CA VAL A 177 7.18 -11.85 1.41
C VAL A 177 6.69 -12.90 0.42
N ASN A 178 5.57 -13.56 0.68
CA ASN A 178 5.07 -14.62 -0.19
C ASN A 178 4.56 -14.12 -1.54
N GLU A 179 3.98 -12.92 -1.61
CA GLU A 179 3.51 -12.31 -2.87
C GLU A 179 4.65 -11.79 -3.75
N ASN A 180 5.85 -11.55 -3.16
CA ASN A 180 7.00 -10.96 -3.84
C ASN A 180 8.24 -11.91 -3.86
N LYS A 181 8.01 -13.23 -3.92
CA LYS A 181 9.07 -14.25 -4.11
C LYS A 181 9.56 -14.35 -5.55
#